data_AF-A0A6A3FZI0-F1
#
_entry.id   AF-A0A6A3FZI0-F1
#
_cell.length_a   1.000
_cell.length_b   1.000
_cell.length_c   1.000
_cell.angle_alpha   90.00
_cell.angle_beta   90.00
_cell.angle_gamma   90.00
#
_symmetry.space_group_name_H-M   'P 1'
#
loop_
_entity.id
_entity.type
_entity.pdbx_description
1 polymer ?
#
loop_
_entity_poly.entity_id
_entity_poly.type
_entity_poly.pdbx_seq_one_letter_code
_entity_poly.pdbx_strand_id
1 'polypeptide(L)'
;EEATPHVRVVKLPPNTTAAIQPMDQGVIATLKARVMDAQTEAIMQAYMHGEEDPHQIKLAQALQWCKQAWDDIPAETIKHCWQHAGLFVDRSRIADILNP
;
A
#
# COMPACT_ATOMS: atom_id res chain seq x y z
N GLU A 1 -16.75 23.04 -9.02
CA GLU A 1 -16.37 21.92 -8.12
C GLU A 1 -17.68 21.25 -7.71
N GLU A 2 -17.91 20.02 -8.16
CA GLU A 2 -19.16 19.30 -7.87
C GLU A 2 -19.17 18.93 -6.38
N ALA A 3 -20.08 19.53 -5.62
CA ALA A 3 -20.12 19.35 -4.18
C ALA A 3 -20.61 17.93 -3.87
N THR A 4 -19.76 17.11 -3.27
CA THR A 4 -20.13 15.82 -2.71
C THR A 4 -20.70 16.08 -1.30
N PRO A 5 -22.04 16.13 -1.11
CA PRO A 5 -22.66 16.69 0.10
C PRO A 5 -22.39 15.88 1.37
N HIS A 6 -21.83 14.68 1.23
CA HIS A 6 -21.54 13.74 2.31
C HIS A 6 -20.04 13.44 2.46
N VAL A 7 -19.16 14.20 1.79
CA VAL A 7 -17.71 14.00 1.88
C VAL A 7 -17.06 15.28 2.39
N ARG A 8 -16.31 15.16 3.49
CA ARG A 8 -15.46 16.24 3.99
C ARG A 8 -14.06 16.06 3.42
N VAL A 9 -13.61 17.02 2.61
CA VAL A 9 -12.24 17.09 2.13
C VAL A 9 -11.40 17.91 3.11
N VAL A 10 -10.26 17.35 3.55
CA VAL A 10 -9.28 18.04 4.41
C VAL A 10 -8.02 18.28 3.61
N LYS A 11 -7.56 19.53 3.55
CA LYS A 11 -6.30 19.89 2.90
C LYS A 11 -5.16 19.76 3.89
N LEU A 12 -4.09 19.09 3.47
CA LEU A 12 -2.87 18.96 4.22
C LEU A 12 -2.00 20.21 4.06
N PRO A 13 -1.14 20.55 5.04
CA PRO A 13 -0.16 21.61 4.86
C PRO A 13 0.76 21.31 3.66
N PRO A 14 1.29 22.34 3.00
CA PRO A 14 2.19 22.14 1.87
C PRO A 14 3.42 21.30 2.26
N ASN A 15 3.90 20.46 1.33
CA ASN A 15 5.10 19.61 1.48
C ASN A 15 5.06 18.59 2.63
N THR A 16 3.88 18.18 3.10
CA THR A 16 3.73 17.20 4.19
C THR A 16 3.31 15.82 3.73
N THR A 17 3.15 15.58 2.42
CA THR A 17 2.69 14.30 1.85
C THR A 17 3.39 13.09 2.46
N ALA A 18 4.72 13.04 2.36
CA ALA A 18 5.52 11.94 2.90
C ALA A 18 5.50 11.82 4.43
N ALA A 19 5.04 12.83 5.16
CA ALA A 19 5.03 12.85 6.62
C ALA A 19 3.66 12.52 7.21
N ILE A 20 2.56 12.89 6.55
CA ILE A 20 1.22 12.77 7.15
C ILE A 20 0.17 12.11 6.23
N GLN A 21 0.51 11.72 5.00
CA GLN A 21 -0.41 10.90 4.19
C GLN A 21 -0.23 9.42 4.53
N PRO A 22 -1.27 8.72 5.03
CA PRO A 22 -1.17 7.31 5.41
C PRO A 22 -0.71 6.41 4.27
N MET A 23 -1.05 6.75 3.03
CA MET A 23 -0.61 6.00 1.85
C MET A 23 0.91 5.98 1.70
N ASP A 24 1.57 7.10 2.03
CA ASP A 24 3.03 7.24 2.00
C ASP A 24 3.70 6.74 3.29
N GLN A 25 2.94 6.49 4.36
CA GLN A 25 3.43 5.90 5.62
C GLN A 25 3.59 4.37 5.59
N GLY A 26 3.61 3.76 4.40
CA GLY A 26 3.92 2.34 4.24
C GLY A 26 2.94 1.56 3.39
N VAL A 27 1.69 2.00 3.21
CA VAL A 27 0.70 1.24 2.43
C VAL A 27 1.17 1.03 0.98
N ILE A 28 1.64 2.09 0.31
CA ILE A 28 2.17 1.99 -1.07
C ILE A 28 3.43 1.13 -1.11
N ALA A 29 4.30 1.24 -0.10
CA ALA A 29 5.55 0.47 -0.03
C ALA A 29 5.24 -1.04 0.13
N THR A 30 4.33 -1.40 1.03
CA THR A 30 3.89 -2.78 1.24
C THR A 30 3.22 -3.36 -0.01
N LEU A 31 2.35 -2.59 -0.66
CA LEU A 31 1.71 -3.00 -1.92
C LEU A 31 2.77 -3.31 -2.99
N LYS A 32 3.72 -2.38 -3.20
CA LYS A 32 4.80 -2.56 -4.18
C LYS A 32 5.67 -3.77 -3.88
N ALA A 33 6.05 -3.97 -2.62
CA ALA A 33 6.85 -5.14 -2.22
C ALA A 33 6.15 -6.45 -2.60
N ARG A 34 4.86 -6.59 -2.25
CA ARG A 34 4.07 -7.80 -2.58
C ARG A 34 3.95 -8.03 -4.09
N VAL A 35 3.73 -6.98 -4.87
CA VAL A 35 3.68 -7.08 -6.34
C VAL A 35 5.04 -7.49 -6.91
N MET A 36 6.13 -6.93 -6.38
CA MET A 36 7.50 -7.27 -6.81
C MET A 36 7.87 -8.71 -6.45
N ASP A 37 7.45 -9.20 -5.28
CA ASP A 37 7.64 -10.60 -4.88
C ASP A 37 6.93 -11.56 -5.85
N ALA A 38 5.65 -11.31 -6.14
CA ALA A 38 4.87 -12.11 -7.09
C ALA A 38 5.46 -12.06 -8.51
N GLN A 39 5.94 -10.90 -8.95
CA GLN A 39 6.64 -10.74 -10.21
C GLN A 39 7.93 -11.57 -10.25
N THR A 40 8.72 -11.52 -9.17
CA THR A 40 10.00 -12.23 -9.08
C THR A 40 9.79 -13.73 -9.11
N GLU A 41 8.79 -14.22 -8.38
CA GLU A 41 8.41 -15.63 -8.39
C GLU A 41 7.98 -16.08 -9.79
N ALA A 42 7.13 -15.30 -10.47
CA ALA A 42 6.69 -15.64 -11.83
C ALA A 42 7.84 -15.69 -12.85
N ILE A 43 8.78 -14.75 -12.78
CA ILE A 43 9.99 -14.74 -13.62
C ILE A 43 10.84 -15.98 -13.35
N MET A 44 11.05 -16.33 -12.07
CA MET A 44 11.79 -17.52 -11.68
C MET A 44 11.15 -18.79 -12.22
N GLN A 45 9.82 -18.90 -12.12
CA GLN A 45 9.08 -20.03 -12.66
C GLN A 45 9.24 -20.11 -14.19
N ALA A 46 9.03 -19.02 -14.91
CA ALA A 46 9.20 -19.00 -16.38
C ALA A 46 10.62 -19.40 -16.80
N TYR A 47 11.64 -18.92 -16.09
CA TYR A 47 13.04 -19.31 -16.32
C TYR A 47 13.26 -20.80 -16.10
N MET A 48 12.74 -21.38 -15.01
CA MET A 48 12.85 -22.81 -14.71
C MET A 48 12.12 -23.69 -15.73
N HIS A 49 11.06 -23.20 -16.36
CA HIS A 49 10.32 -23.89 -17.42
C HIS A 49 10.96 -23.73 -18.81
N GLY A 50 12.01 -22.92 -18.94
CA GLY A 50 12.71 -22.71 -20.21
C GLY A 50 11.96 -21.82 -21.20
N GLU A 51 11.12 -20.90 -20.70
CA GLU A 51 10.46 -19.88 -21.53
C GLU A 51 11.50 -18.98 -22.23
N GLU A 52 11.22 -18.58 -23.48
CA GLU A 52 12.14 -17.78 -24.30
C GLU A 52 12.39 -16.37 -23.70
N ASP A 53 11.34 -15.76 -23.14
CA ASP A 53 11.43 -14.49 -22.41
C ASP A 53 10.73 -14.61 -21.03
N PRO A 54 11.48 -14.98 -19.98
CA PRO A 54 10.97 -15.06 -18.61
C PRO A 54 10.44 -13.74 -18.05
N HIS A 55 10.78 -12.60 -18.66
CA HIS A 55 10.32 -11.28 -18.25
C HIS A 55 9.04 -10.84 -18.96
N GLN A 56 8.50 -11.67 -19.87
CA GLN A 56 7.28 -11.37 -20.60
C GLN A 56 6.03 -11.47 -19.70
N ILE A 57 5.75 -10.40 -18.96
CA ILE A 57 4.60 -10.31 -18.06
C ILE A 57 3.44 -9.61 -18.77
N LYS A 58 2.30 -10.30 -18.82
CA LYS A 58 1.06 -9.75 -19.39
C LYS A 58 0.46 -8.72 -18.43
N LEU A 59 -0.10 -7.64 -18.98
CA LEU A 59 -0.77 -6.59 -18.20
C LEU A 59 -1.88 -7.15 -17.29
N ALA A 60 -2.68 -8.10 -17.79
CA ALA A 60 -3.73 -8.74 -16.99
C ALA A 60 -3.18 -9.47 -15.76
N GLN A 61 -2.01 -10.11 -15.89
CA GLN A 61 -1.33 -10.78 -14.78
C GLN A 61 -0.85 -9.77 -13.73
N ALA A 62 -0.23 -8.67 -14.17
CA ALA A 62 0.23 -7.60 -13.28
C ALA A 62 -0.94 -6.95 -12.52
N LEU A 63 -2.08 -6.70 -13.20
CA LEU A 63 -3.29 -6.18 -12.56
C LEU A 63 -3.85 -7.15 -11.51
N GLN A 64 -3.83 -8.46 -11.80
CA GLN A 64 -4.26 -9.47 -10.85
C GLN A 64 -3.35 -9.50 -9.60
N TRP A 65 -2.03 -9.33 -9.77
CA TRP A 65 -1.12 -9.20 -8.63
C TRP A 65 -1.38 -7.94 -7.82
N CYS A 66 -1.62 -6.79 -8.44
CA CYS A 66 -1.98 -5.57 -7.71
C CYS A 66 -3.24 -5.75 -6.87
N LYS A 67 -4.28 -6.40 -7.44
CA LYS A 67 -5.51 -6.71 -6.72
C LYS A 67 -5.24 -7.64 -5.53
N GLN A 68 -4.56 -8.76 -5.77
CA GLN A 68 -4.26 -9.72 -4.72
C GLN A 68 -3.40 -9.11 -3.62
N ALA A 69 -2.36 -8.36 -4.01
CA ALA A 69 -1.49 -7.67 -3.07
C ALA A 69 -2.25 -6.67 -2.19
N TRP A 70 -3.26 -5.98 -2.73
CA TRP A 70 -4.12 -5.11 -1.94
C TRP A 70 -4.99 -5.90 -0.95
N ASP A 71 -5.64 -6.96 -1.42
CA ASP A 71 -6.49 -7.83 -0.60
C ASP A 71 -5.69 -8.53 0.53
N ASP A 72 -4.40 -8.77 0.31
CA ASP A 72 -3.48 -9.42 1.27
C ASP A 72 -2.85 -8.44 2.27
N ILE A 73 -3.02 -7.12 2.12
CA ILE A 73 -2.53 -6.15 3.12
C ILE A 73 -3.42 -6.26 4.37
N PRO A 74 -2.87 -6.63 5.53
CA PRO A 74 -3.67 -6.71 6.75
C PRO A 74 -4.21 -5.34 7.16
N ALA A 75 -5.44 -5.31 7.68
CA ALA A 75 -6.04 -4.09 8.21
C ALA A 75 -5.17 -3.41 9.29
N GLU A 76 -4.45 -4.20 10.08
CA GLU A 76 -3.50 -3.69 11.09
C GLU A 76 -2.34 -2.92 10.47
N THR A 77 -1.81 -3.35 9.31
CA THR A 77 -0.77 -2.61 8.59
C THR A 77 -1.29 -1.24 8.16
N ILE A 78 -2.50 -1.18 7.63
CA ILE A 78 -3.15 0.09 7.26
C ILE A 78 -3.32 0.94 8.53
N LYS A 79 -3.88 0.38 9.61
CA LYS A 79 -4.06 1.08 10.88
C LYS A 79 -2.76 1.71 11.40
N HIS A 80 -1.65 0.95 11.38
CA HIS A 80 -0.34 1.46 11.79
C HIS A 80 0.15 2.61 10.90
N CYS A 81 -0.06 2.56 9.58
CA CYS A 81 0.27 3.69 8.69
C CYS A 81 -0.54 4.96 9.02
N TRP A 82 -1.81 4.80 9.41
CA TRP A 82 -2.64 5.93 9.85
C TRP A 82 -2.22 6.46 11.22
N GLN A 83 -1.71 5.59 12.10
CA GLN A 83 -1.09 6.00 13.36
C GLN A 83 0.13 6.85 13.11
N HIS A 84 1.12 6.33 12.38
CA HIS A 84 2.34 7.05 12.02
C HIS A 84 2.11 8.38 11.31
N ALA A 85 1.01 8.51 10.54
CA ALA A 85 0.62 9.77 9.93
C ALA A 85 0.11 10.82 10.94
N GLY A 86 -0.06 10.47 12.21
CA GLY A 86 -0.68 11.27 13.27
C GLY A 86 -2.19 11.46 13.09
N LEU A 87 -2.84 10.70 12.19
CA LEU A 87 -4.25 10.88 11.83
C LEU A 87 -5.19 9.91 12.55
N PHE A 88 -4.64 8.88 13.18
CA PHE A 88 -5.38 7.93 14.00
C PHE A 88 -4.60 7.66 15.29
N VAL A 89 -5.19 7.88 16.46
CA VAL A 89 -4.55 7.57 17.74
C VAL A 89 -5.53 6.75 18.57
N ASP A 90 -5.15 5.51 18.87
CA ASP A 90 -5.92 4.65 19.78
C ASP A 90 -5.60 5.04 21.22
N ARG A 91 -6.42 5.92 21.79
CA ARG A 91 -6.25 6.42 23.16
C ARG A 91 -6.50 5.38 24.24
N SER A 92 -6.93 4.16 23.88
CA SER A 92 -7.05 3.05 24.83
C SER A 92 -5.72 2.32 25.05
N ARG A 93 -4.71 2.54 24.20
CA ARG A 93 -3.41 1.89 24.25
C ARG A 93 -2.31 2.90 24.56
N ILE A 94 -1.59 2.70 25.66
CA ILE A 94 -0.51 3.60 26.09
C ILE A 94 0.62 3.67 25.05
N ALA A 95 0.94 2.55 24.37
CA ALA A 95 1.96 2.54 23.32
C ALA A 95 1.64 3.54 22.19
N ASP A 96 0.39 3.55 21.74
CA ASP A 96 -0.10 4.40 20.65
C ASP A 96 -0.23 5.88 21.06
N ILE A 97 -0.24 6.17 22.37
CA ILE A 97 -0.17 7.54 22.91
C ILE A 97 1.27 8.03 22.97
N LEU A 98 2.21 7.17 23.37
CA LEU A 98 3.60 7.52 23.61
C LEU A 98 4.44 7.55 22.32
N ASN A 99 4.01 6.82 21.28
CA ASN A 99 4.70 6.76 20.00
C ASN A 99 3.67 6.90 18.86
N PRO A 100 3.11 8.11 18.67
CA PRO A 100 2.14 8.38 17.61
C PRO A 100 2.73 8.16 16.23
#